data_AF-A0A1I0GT14-F1
#
_entry.id   AF-A0A1I0GT14-F1
#
_cell.length_a   1.000
_cell.length_b   1.000
_cell.length_c   1.000
_cell.angle_alpha   90.00
_cell.angle_beta   90.00
_cell.angle_gamma   90.00
#
_symmetry.space_group_name_H-M   'P 1'
#
loop_
_entity.id
_entity.type
_entity.pdbx_description
1 polymer ?
#
loop_
_entity_poly.entity_id
_entity_poly.type
_entity_poly.pdbx_seq_one_letter_code
_entity_poly.pdbx_strand_id
1 'polypeptide(L)'
;MREKLLNHFIGAVDNRDEYQQHEIYKELAFSGILLWYLSMLLMFVSLILDTIHNQFSLMTLLLFIINMVYATLIMTRLRKRQLDETDCASIEEYRDKRKRIKKSSILAGIQWGLFMFFIMQYLFPYLSTGEIVVNWVQTVIWGIGGILYGTLLYQISKSKLKKHF
;
A
#
# COMPACT_ATOMS: atom_id res chain seq x y z
N MET A 1 -15.88 10.29 -23.05
CA MET A 1 -16.34 10.42 -21.65
C MET A 1 -15.19 10.79 -20.70
N ARG A 2 -14.04 10.10 -20.76
CA ARG A 2 -12.85 10.43 -19.96
C ARG A 2 -12.35 11.87 -20.16
N GLU A 3 -12.26 12.35 -21.40
CA GLU A 3 -11.79 13.72 -21.70
C GLU A 3 -12.77 14.78 -21.22
N LYS A 4 -14.09 14.56 -21.36
CA LYS A 4 -15.10 15.50 -20.83
C LYS A 4 -15.03 15.62 -19.30
N LEU A 5 -14.81 14.49 -18.61
CA LEU A 5 -14.64 14.49 -17.15
C LEU A 5 -13.33 15.17 -16.76
N LEU A 6 -12.25 14.93 -17.50
CA LEU A 6 -10.96 15.60 -17.28
C LEU A 6 -11.07 17.11 -17.47
N ASN A 7 -11.63 17.56 -18.60
CA ASN A 7 -11.81 18.98 -18.93
C ASN A 7 -12.70 19.66 -17.90
N HIS A 8 -13.77 19.00 -17.44
CA HIS A 8 -14.59 19.51 -16.35
C HIS A 8 -13.83 19.62 -15.03
N PHE A 9 -13.05 18.60 -14.67
CA PHE A 9 -12.27 18.57 -13.43
C PHE A 9 -11.20 19.67 -13.38
N ILE A 10 -10.51 19.91 -14.50
CA ILE A 10 -9.46 20.94 -14.60
C ILE A 10 -10.01 22.33 -14.97
N GLY A 11 -11.31 22.46 -15.24
CA GLY A 11 -11.94 23.72 -15.67
C GLY A 11 -11.55 24.19 -17.08
N ALA A 12 -11.16 23.28 -17.97
CA ALA A 12 -10.80 23.60 -19.35
C ALA A 12 -12.04 23.72 -20.25
N VAL A 13 -12.08 24.78 -21.05
CA VAL A 13 -13.16 25.03 -22.04
C VAL A 13 -12.90 24.24 -23.34
N ASP A 14 -11.65 24.24 -23.81
CA ASP A 14 -11.26 23.54 -25.04
C ASP A 14 -10.60 22.18 -24.78
N ASN A 15 -10.53 21.37 -25.84
CA ASN A 15 -9.75 20.13 -25.83
C ASN A 15 -8.27 20.42 -25.58
N ARG A 16 -7.60 19.51 -24.88
CA ARG A 16 -6.17 19.59 -24.58
C ARG A 16 -5.40 18.86 -25.66
N ASP A 17 -4.27 19.42 -26.07
CA ASP A 17 -3.32 18.70 -26.92
C ASP A 17 -2.69 17.51 -26.16
N GLU A 18 -2.15 16.53 -26.89
CA GLU A 18 -1.57 15.30 -26.32
C GLU A 18 -0.49 15.62 -25.27
N TYR A 19 0.34 16.62 -25.54
CA TYR A 19 1.36 17.09 -24.59
C TYR A 19 0.74 17.65 -23.31
N GLN A 20 -0.25 18.52 -23.42
CA GLN A 20 -0.93 19.12 -22.27
C GLN A 20 -1.65 18.04 -21.45
N GLN A 21 -2.31 17.10 -22.12
CA GLN A 21 -3.01 15.99 -21.49
C GLN A 21 -2.03 15.06 -20.74
N HIS A 22 -0.82 14.86 -21.28
CA HIS A 22 0.24 14.10 -20.61
C HIS A 22 0.69 14.77 -19.30
N GLU A 23 1.01 16.07 -19.33
CA GLU A 23 1.42 16.80 -18.12
C GLU A 23 0.30 16.86 -17.07
N ILE A 24 -0.95 17.06 -17.49
CA ILE A 24 -2.10 17.02 -16.58
C ILE A 24 -2.20 15.65 -15.89
N TYR A 25 -2.11 14.54 -16.64
CA TYR A 25 -2.19 13.21 -16.03
C TYR A 25 -1.04 12.93 -15.07
N LYS A 26 0.17 13.44 -15.35
CA LYS A 26 1.33 13.31 -14.48
C LYS A 26 1.11 14.03 -13.15
N GLU A 27 0.65 15.28 -13.18
CA GLU A 27 0.34 16.06 -11.97
C GLU A 27 -0.81 15.45 -11.16
N LEU A 28 -1.87 14.98 -11.82
CA LEU A 28 -2.99 14.29 -11.17
C LEU A 28 -2.56 12.95 -10.55
N ALA A 29 -1.67 12.20 -11.21
CA ALA A 29 -1.16 10.95 -10.68
C ALA A 29 -0.29 11.18 -9.43
N PHE A 30 0.62 12.17 -9.47
CA PHE A 30 1.44 12.53 -8.32
C PHE A 30 0.57 13.01 -7.16
N SER A 31 -0.36 13.92 -7.42
CA SER A 31 -1.33 14.41 -6.43
C SER A 31 -2.17 13.27 -5.85
N GLY A 32 -2.62 12.31 -6.67
CA GLY A 32 -3.34 11.13 -6.22
C GLY A 32 -2.53 10.22 -5.29
N ILE A 33 -1.24 10.03 -5.58
CA ILE A 33 -0.31 9.29 -4.70
C ILE A 33 -0.16 10.02 -3.36
N LEU A 34 0.06 11.34 -3.39
CA LEU A 34 0.19 12.16 -2.18
C LEU A 34 -1.07 12.10 -1.32
N LEU A 35 -2.25 12.28 -1.93
CA LEU A 35 -3.53 12.21 -1.25
C LEU A 35 -3.79 10.84 -0.64
N TRP A 36 -3.37 9.76 -1.30
CA TRP A 36 -3.49 8.42 -0.73
C TRP A 36 -2.61 8.23 0.51
N TYR A 37 -1.38 8.74 0.52
CA TYR A 37 -0.55 8.72 1.73
C TYR A 37 -1.14 9.58 2.85
N LEU A 38 -1.70 10.74 2.52
CA LEU A 38 -2.39 11.59 3.48
C LEU A 38 -3.64 10.91 4.06
N SER A 39 -4.44 10.22 3.24
CA SER A 39 -5.61 9.47 3.71
C SER A 39 -5.23 8.27 4.57
N MET A 40 -4.11 7.60 4.27
CA MET A 40 -3.55 6.55 5.14
C MET A 40 -3.12 7.11 6.50
N LEU A 41 -2.50 8.30 6.53
CA LEU A 41 -2.13 8.97 7.78
C LEU A 41 -3.36 9.36 8.60
N LEU A 42 -4.36 9.97 7.97
CA LEU A 42 -5.62 10.35 8.63
C LEU A 42 -6.35 9.13 9.19
N MET A 43 -6.37 8.02 8.45
CA MET A 43 -6.94 6.75 8.93
C MET A 43 -6.22 6.23 10.17
N PHE A 44 -4.89 6.32 10.18
CA PHE A 44 -4.10 5.91 11.35
C PHE A 44 -4.40 6.77 12.58
N VAL A 45 -4.50 8.09 12.42
CA VAL A 45 -4.91 9.00 13.50
C VAL A 45 -6.33 8.69 13.97
N SER A 46 -7.26 8.43 13.05
CA SER A 46 -8.64 8.07 13.37
C SER A 46 -8.72 6.78 14.20
N LEU A 47 -7.92 5.76 13.84
CA LEU A 47 -7.81 4.52 14.62
C LEU A 47 -7.30 4.76 16.05
N ILE A 48 -6.35 5.68 16.23
CA ILE A 48 -5.84 6.05 17.55
C ILE A 48 -6.95 6.71 18.38
N LEU A 49 -7.68 7.67 17.81
CA LEU A 49 -8.77 8.36 18.49
C LEU A 49 -9.90 7.40 18.87
N ASP A 50 -10.30 6.53 17.94
CA ASP A 50 -11.29 5.48 18.16
C ASP A 50 -10.89 4.56 19.33
N THR A 51 -9.60 4.19 19.38
CA THR A 51 -9.05 3.37 20.47
C THR A 51 -9.11 4.09 21.81
N ILE A 52 -8.71 5.37 21.88
CA ILE A 52 -8.74 6.19 23.11
C ILE A 52 -10.19 6.35 23.61
N HIS A 53 -11.14 6.56 22.72
CA HIS A 53 -12.55 6.73 23.06
C HIS A 53 -13.30 5.41 23.24
N ASN A 54 -12.64 4.26 23.04
CA ASN A 54 -13.26 2.94 23.07
C ASN A 54 -14.49 2.83 22.14
N GLN A 55 -14.43 3.47 20.97
CA GLN A 55 -15.50 3.47 19.97
C GLN A 55 -15.00 2.91 18.65
N PHE A 56 -15.89 2.25 17.92
CA PHE A 56 -15.63 1.86 16.54
C PHE A 56 -16.31 2.85 15.60
N SER A 57 -15.55 3.78 15.02
CA SER A 57 -16.13 4.78 14.13
C SER A 57 -16.37 4.23 12.74
N LEU A 58 -17.61 4.37 12.27
CA LEU A 58 -17.97 4.09 10.88
C LEU A 58 -17.11 4.90 9.89
N MET A 59 -16.67 6.10 10.28
CA MET A 59 -15.81 6.93 9.43
C MET A 59 -14.42 6.31 9.23
N THR A 60 -13.83 5.74 10.29
CA THR A 60 -12.55 5.03 10.20
C THR A 60 -12.66 3.80 9.30
N LEU A 61 -13.77 3.05 9.40
CA LEU A 61 -14.04 1.91 8.52
C LEU A 61 -14.20 2.33 7.06
N LEU A 62 -14.98 3.38 6.77
CA LEU A 62 -15.14 3.89 5.41
C LEU A 62 -13.82 4.37 4.83
N LEU A 63 -13.00 5.06 5.63
CA LEU A 63 -11.68 5.54 5.21
C LEU A 63 -10.74 4.37 4.90
N PHE A 64 -10.80 3.28 5.68
CA PHE A 64 -10.09 2.04 5.37
C PHE A 64 -10.55 1.45 4.03
N ILE A 65 -11.85 1.34 3.80
CA ILE A 65 -12.41 0.82 2.53
C ILE A 65 -11.93 1.66 1.34
N ILE A 66 -11.98 2.99 1.45
CA ILE A 66 -11.52 3.90 0.37
C ILE A 66 -10.04 3.65 0.06
N ASN A 67 -9.18 3.57 1.07
CA ASN A 67 -7.75 3.31 0.88
C ASN A 67 -7.50 1.94 0.22
N MET A 68 -8.24 0.91 0.63
CA MET A 68 -8.13 -0.44 0.08
C MET A 68 -8.62 -0.52 -1.37
N VAL A 69 -9.73 0.14 -1.69
CA VAL A 69 -10.26 0.24 -3.05
C VAL A 69 -9.26 0.96 -3.95
N TYR A 70 -8.73 2.11 -3.50
CA TYR A 70 -7.73 2.87 -4.26
C TYR A 70 -6.48 2.03 -4.56
N ALA A 71 -5.90 1.41 -3.53
CA ALA A 71 -4.70 0.58 -3.67
C ALA A 71 -4.94 -0.61 -4.63
N THR A 72 -6.09 -1.27 -4.49
CA THR A 72 -6.46 -2.42 -5.34
C THR A 72 -6.68 -1.99 -6.80
N LEU A 73 -7.35 -0.86 -7.04
CA LEU A 73 -7.58 -0.33 -8.39
C LEU A 73 -6.27 0.03 -9.08
N ILE A 74 -5.35 0.71 -8.39
CA ILE A 74 -4.04 1.05 -8.94
C ILE A 74 -3.23 -0.22 -9.23
N MET A 75 -3.12 -1.12 -8.25
CA MET A 75 -2.35 -2.36 -8.41
C MET A 75 -2.89 -3.22 -9.56
N THR A 76 -4.20 -3.43 -9.64
CA THR A 76 -4.81 -4.24 -10.72
C THR A 76 -4.68 -3.58 -12.08
N ARG A 77 -4.83 -2.25 -12.20
CA ARG A 77 -4.70 -1.55 -13.48
C ARG A 77 -3.26 -1.51 -14.00
N LEU A 78 -2.29 -1.28 -13.11
CA LEU A 78 -0.86 -1.36 -13.46
C LEU A 78 -0.51 -2.76 -13.95
N ARG A 79 -0.94 -3.79 -13.20
CA ARG A 79 -0.66 -5.18 -13.52
C ARG A 79 -1.32 -5.63 -14.82
N LYS A 80 -2.58 -5.27 -15.06
CA LYS A 80 -3.30 -5.59 -16.31
C LYS A 80 -2.64 -4.98 -17.54
N ARG A 81 -1.99 -3.83 -17.39
CA ARG A 81 -1.28 -3.13 -18.46
C ARG A 81 0.22 -3.42 -18.49
N GLN A 82 0.71 -4.31 -17.61
CA GLN A 82 2.13 -4.68 -17.51
C GLN A 82 3.07 -3.49 -17.24
N LEU A 83 2.54 -2.40 -16.68
CA LEU A 83 3.30 -1.15 -16.44
C LEU A 83 4.24 -1.25 -15.23
N ASP A 84 4.15 -2.35 -14.46
CA ASP A 84 4.96 -2.62 -13.28
C ASP A 84 5.92 -3.80 -13.47
N GLU A 85 6.10 -4.24 -14.71
CA GLU A 85 7.04 -5.31 -15.06
C GLU A 85 8.48 -4.77 -15.12
N THR A 86 9.44 -5.65 -14.85
CA THR A 86 10.86 -5.33 -14.91
C THR A 86 11.53 -6.38 -15.77
N ASP A 87 12.05 -5.92 -16.90
CA ASP A 87 12.75 -6.78 -17.84
C ASP A 87 14.14 -7.14 -17.31
N CYS A 88 14.54 -8.39 -17.58
CA CYS A 88 15.88 -8.89 -17.30
C CYS A 88 16.50 -9.33 -18.63
N ALA A 89 17.62 -8.69 -19.00
CA ALA A 89 18.35 -8.96 -20.22
C ALA A 89 19.21 -10.23 -20.14
N SER A 90 19.54 -10.69 -18.92
CA SER A 90 20.36 -11.89 -18.71
C SER A 90 19.89 -12.75 -17.53
N ILE A 91 20.33 -14.01 -17.52
CA ILE A 91 20.10 -14.96 -16.41
C ILE A 91 20.73 -14.45 -15.10
N GLU A 92 21.89 -13.80 -15.19
CA GLU A 92 22.61 -13.23 -14.06
C GLU A 92 21.83 -12.07 -13.44
N GLU A 93 21.36 -11.14 -14.27
CA GLU A 93 20.54 -10.00 -13.83
C GLU A 93 19.24 -10.46 -13.17
N TYR A 94 18.58 -11.49 -13.73
CA TYR A 94 17.40 -12.09 -13.13
C TYR A 94 17.70 -12.69 -11.76
N ARG A 95 18.83 -13.38 -11.59
CA ARG A 95 19.24 -13.98 -10.31
C ARG A 95 19.48 -12.91 -9.26
N ASP A 96 20.12 -11.80 -9.63
CA ASP A 96 20.45 -10.71 -8.71
C ASP A 96 19.22 -9.90 -8.31
N LYS A 97 18.35 -9.54 -9.25
CA LYS A 97 17.06 -8.89 -8.95
C LYS A 97 16.20 -9.78 -8.05
N ARG A 98 16.15 -11.09 -8.31
CA ARG A 98 15.42 -12.04 -7.46
C ARG A 98 15.98 -12.12 -6.03
N LYS A 99 17.31 -12.12 -5.86
CA LYS A 99 17.95 -12.07 -4.53
C LYS A 99 17.60 -10.77 -3.79
N ARG A 100 17.64 -9.63 -4.49
CA ARG A 100 17.27 -8.32 -3.93
C ARG A 100 15.81 -8.30 -3.48
N ILE A 101 14.90 -8.79 -4.31
CA ILE A 101 13.48 -8.94 -3.96
C ILE A 101 13.32 -9.83 -2.74
N LYS A 102 13.97 -11.01 -2.69
CA LYS A 102 13.91 -11.90 -1.52
C LYS A 102 14.34 -11.19 -0.24
N LYS A 103 15.48 -10.48 -0.26
CA LYS A 103 15.99 -9.74 0.91
C LYS A 103 15.00 -8.64 1.33
N SER A 104 14.51 -7.86 0.38
CA SER A 104 13.54 -6.78 0.64
C SER A 104 12.23 -7.32 1.21
N SER A 105 11.70 -8.42 0.66
CA SER A 105 10.45 -9.01 1.14
C SER A 105 10.58 -9.63 2.54
N ILE A 106 11.72 -10.24 2.86
CA ILE A 106 12.00 -10.73 4.23
C ILE A 106 12.07 -9.54 5.20
N LEU A 107 12.81 -8.48 4.86
CA LEU A 107 12.93 -7.31 5.72
C LEU A 107 11.57 -6.64 5.94
N ALA A 108 10.76 -6.52 4.88
CA ALA A 108 9.41 -5.99 4.99
C ALA A 108 8.48 -6.88 5.84
N GLY A 109 8.60 -8.21 5.73
CA GLY A 109 7.88 -9.15 6.60
C GLY A 109 8.22 -9.00 8.08
N ILE A 110 9.51 -8.86 8.39
CA ILE A 110 10.00 -8.62 9.76
C ILE A 110 9.51 -7.27 10.27
N GLN A 111 9.69 -6.21 9.48
CA GLN A 111 9.27 -4.85 9.85
C GLN A 111 7.76 -4.80 10.11
N TRP A 112 6.95 -5.37 9.21
CA TRP A 112 5.50 -5.41 9.37
C TRP A 112 5.08 -6.24 10.59
N GLY A 113 5.68 -7.41 10.79
CA GLY A 113 5.39 -8.27 11.94
C GLY A 113 5.70 -7.60 13.28
N LEU A 114 6.88 -6.98 13.41
CA LEU A 114 7.27 -6.23 14.62
C LEU A 114 6.40 -5.00 14.83
N PHE A 115 6.09 -4.27 13.77
CA PHE A 115 5.22 -3.09 13.83
C PHE A 115 3.81 -3.45 14.29
N MET A 116 3.21 -4.49 13.70
CA MET A 116 1.89 -4.96 14.09
C MET A 116 1.88 -5.53 15.52
N PHE A 117 2.92 -6.27 15.90
CA PHE A 117 3.09 -6.72 17.27
C PHE A 117 3.12 -5.54 18.24
N PHE A 118 3.95 -4.53 17.99
CA PHE A 118 4.03 -3.34 18.84
C PHE A 118 2.68 -2.61 18.93
N ILE A 119 2.02 -2.36 17.80
CA ILE A 119 0.74 -1.65 17.79
C ILE A 119 -0.33 -2.42 18.57
N MET A 120 -0.46 -3.72 18.29
CA MET A 120 -1.58 -4.51 18.79
C MET A 120 -1.38 -5.02 20.21
N GLN A 121 -0.14 -5.08 20.70
CA GLN A 121 0.18 -5.59 22.04
C GLN A 121 0.53 -4.47 23.03
N TYR A 122 1.04 -3.34 22.53
CA TYR A 122 1.48 -2.24 23.39
C TYR A 122 0.62 -0.99 23.15
N LEU A 123 0.66 -0.43 21.94
CA LEU A 123 0.07 0.88 21.69
C LEU A 123 -1.44 0.89 21.91
N PHE A 124 -2.20 0.02 21.23
CA PHE A 124 -3.66 0.04 21.31
C PHE A 124 -4.21 -0.41 22.68
N PRO A 125 -3.71 -1.51 23.29
CA PRO A 125 -4.14 -1.87 24.65
C PRO A 125 -3.86 -0.77 25.67
N TYR A 126 -2.66 -0.17 25.64
CA TYR A 126 -2.32 0.94 26.53
C TYR A 126 -3.26 2.14 26.36
N LEU A 127 -3.63 2.48 25.13
CA LEU A 127 -4.55 3.60 24.87
C LEU A 127 -6.01 3.30 25.23
N SER A 128 -6.44 2.03 25.17
CA SER A 128 -7.83 1.62 25.40
C SER A 128 -8.11 1.31 26.87
N THR A 129 -7.31 0.43 27.49
CA THR A 129 -7.53 -0.09 28.85
C THR A 129 -6.49 0.39 29.86
N GLY A 130 -5.36 0.95 29.40
CA GLY A 130 -4.23 1.34 30.25
C GLY A 130 -3.36 0.18 30.71
N GLU A 131 -3.74 -1.06 30.41
CA GLU A 131 -3.02 -2.27 30.81
C GLU A 131 -2.35 -2.94 29.60
N ILE A 132 -1.10 -3.37 29.80
CA ILE A 132 -0.31 -4.07 28.79
C ILE A 132 -0.26 -5.55 29.17
N VAL A 133 -1.03 -6.38 28.47
CA VAL A 133 -1.02 -7.84 28.66
C VAL A 133 -0.41 -8.49 27.42
N VAL A 134 0.87 -8.85 27.51
CA VAL A 134 1.57 -9.54 26.42
C VAL A 134 1.37 -11.04 26.57
N ASN A 135 0.70 -11.64 25.59
CA ASN A 135 0.50 -13.09 25.55
C ASN A 135 1.44 -13.74 24.53
N TRP A 136 2.16 -14.79 24.94
CA TRP A 136 3.02 -15.58 24.06
C TRP A 136 2.31 -16.10 22.81
N VAL A 137 1.03 -16.46 22.90
CA VAL A 137 0.22 -16.87 21.75
C VAL A 137 0.09 -15.74 20.73
N GLN A 138 -0.13 -14.50 21.19
CA GLN A 138 -0.25 -13.33 20.31
C GLN A 138 1.11 -12.98 19.67
N THR A 139 2.21 -13.13 20.40
CA THR A 139 3.57 -13.01 19.85
C THR A 139 3.80 -13.99 18.70
N VAL A 140 3.40 -15.25 18.87
CA VAL A 140 3.54 -16.28 17.82
C VAL A 140 2.65 -15.95 16.60
N ILE A 141 1.41 -15.49 16.82
CA ILE A 141 0.49 -15.09 15.74
C ILE A 141 1.10 -13.98 14.89
N TRP A 142 1.64 -12.92 15.50
CA TRP A 142 2.26 -11.82 14.75
C TRP A 142 3.56 -12.24 14.05
N GLY A 143 4.32 -13.17 14.63
CA GLY A 143 5.47 -13.79 13.98
C GLY A 143 5.08 -14.55 12.70
N ILE A 144 4.05 -15.39 12.77
CA ILE A 144 3.50 -16.10 11.60
C ILE A 144 2.95 -15.10 10.57
N GLY A 145 2.24 -14.07 11.03
CA GLY A 145 1.72 -13.00 10.17
C GLY A 145 2.83 -12.30 9.37
N GLY A 146 3.95 -11.96 10.00
CA GLY A 146 5.11 -11.37 9.33
C GLY A 146 5.72 -12.28 8.25
N ILE A 147 5.79 -13.59 8.52
CA ILE A 147 6.26 -14.59 7.54
C ILE A 147 5.32 -14.68 6.34
N LEU A 148 4.01 -14.74 6.59
CA LEU A 148 2.99 -14.78 5.54
C LEU A 148 3.03 -13.51 4.68
N TYR A 149 3.09 -12.33 5.31
CA TYR A 149 3.19 -11.05 4.62
C TYR A 149 4.44 -10.98 3.73
N GLY A 150 5.61 -11.31 4.29
CA GLY A 150 6.86 -11.33 3.52
C GLY A 150 6.83 -12.32 2.36
N THR A 151 6.19 -13.47 2.53
CA THR A 151 6.04 -14.48 1.47
C THR A 151 5.14 -13.98 0.34
N LEU A 152 3.99 -13.39 0.67
CA LEU A 152 3.08 -12.81 -0.32
C LEU A 152 3.76 -11.68 -1.10
N LEU A 153 4.46 -10.78 -0.41
CA LEU A 153 5.18 -9.68 -1.03
C LEU A 153 6.29 -10.19 -1.97
N TYR A 154 6.99 -11.26 -1.58
CA TYR A 154 7.98 -11.91 -2.44
C TYR A 154 7.34 -12.49 -3.70
N GLN A 155 6.20 -13.18 -3.58
CA GLN A 155 5.51 -13.77 -4.73
C GLN A 155 5.01 -12.69 -5.70
N ILE A 156 4.37 -11.64 -5.18
CA ILE A 156 3.89 -10.50 -5.95
C ILE A 156 5.07 -9.83 -6.67
N SER A 157 6.14 -9.49 -5.95
CA SER A 157 7.29 -8.79 -6.53
C SER A 157 8.04 -9.67 -7.54
N LYS A 158 8.20 -10.96 -7.26
CA LYS A 158 8.80 -11.91 -8.20
C LYS A 158 7.98 -12.03 -9.48
N SER A 159 6.64 -11.99 -9.39
CA SER A 159 5.77 -12.08 -10.57
C SER A 159 5.94 -10.92 -11.55
N LYS A 160 6.55 -9.81 -11.11
CA LYS A 160 6.88 -8.64 -11.94
C LYS A 160 8.16 -8.79 -12.76
N LEU A 161 9.01 -9.77 -12.45
CA LEU A 161 10.22 -10.02 -13.24
C LEU A 161 9.89 -10.79 -14.52
N LYS A 162 10.28 -10.25 -15.67
CA LYS A 162 10.19 -10.92 -16.98
C LYS A 162 11.56 -11.39 -17.45
N LYS A 163 11.56 -12.57 -18.09
CA LYS A 163 12.75 -13.17 -18.69
C LYS A 163 12.64 -12.99 -20.20
N HIS A 164 13.57 -12.24 -20.80
CA HIS A 164 13.61 -11.97 -22.24
C HIS A 164 14.79 -12.68 -22.94
N PHE A 165 15.25 -13.79 -22.36
CA PHE A 165 16.31 -14.65 -22.90
C PHE A 165 15.76 -16.03 -23.28
#